data_AF-A0A7S3GZM6-F1
#
_entry.id   AF-A0A7S3GZM6-F1
#
_cell.length_a   1.000
_cell.length_b   1.000
_cell.length_c   1.000
_cell.angle_alpha   90.00
_cell.angle_beta   90.00
_cell.angle_gamma   90.00
#
_symmetry.space_group_name_H-M   'P 1'
#
loop_
_entity.id
_entity.type
_entity.pdbx_description
1 polymer ?
#
loop_
_entity_poly.entity_id
_entity_poly.type
_entity_poly.pdbx_seq_one_letter_code
_entity_poly.pdbx_strand_id
1 'polypeptide(L)'
;KHHPEVLQRHSIFRRRPGSYQLDGREVDIEWEYSADPSGRGYLVVIDGPLRQPFADYMEDTDKNAQYQGQDVNKSSLHMIPKDRRISFNDTHKVYSRLEAMKVAKEQALCREKA
;
A
#
# COMPACT_ATOMS: atom_id res chain seq x y z
N LYS A 1 29.61 -7.45 2.48
CA LYS A 1 28.55 -6.96 1.56
C LYS A 1 28.08 -8.17 0.76
N HIS A 2 27.01 -8.83 1.19
CA HIS A 2 26.68 -10.20 0.76
C HIS A 2 25.75 -10.29 -0.46
N HIS A 3 25.13 -9.17 -0.88
CA HIS A 3 24.20 -9.10 -2.02
C HIS A 3 24.41 -7.80 -2.83
N PRO A 4 25.46 -7.73 -3.67
CA PRO A 4 25.74 -6.54 -4.47
C PRO A 4 24.62 -6.19 -5.45
N GLU A 5 23.91 -7.19 -5.98
CA GLU A 5 22.78 -7.06 -6.90
C GLU A 5 21.60 -6.30 -6.30
N VAL A 6 21.24 -6.60 -5.04
CA VAL A 6 20.19 -5.90 -4.29
C VAL A 6 20.59 -4.45 -4.03
N LEU A 7 21.85 -4.23 -3.65
CA LEU A 7 22.42 -2.90 -3.40
C LEU A 7 22.49 -2.01 -4.64
N GLN A 8 22.61 -2.61 -5.83
CA GLN A 8 22.60 -1.88 -7.10
C GLN A 8 21.18 -1.56 -7.56
N ARG A 9 20.20 -2.40 -7.21
CA ARG A 9 18.79 -2.22 -7.57
C ARG A 9 18.07 -1.19 -6.71
N HIS A 10 18.43 -1.11 -5.42
CA HIS A 10 17.73 -0.28 -4.45
C HIS A 10 18.56 0.89 -3.95
N SER A 11 17.90 2.04 -3.81
CA SER A 11 18.43 3.25 -3.19
C SER A 11 17.93 3.36 -1.75
N ILE A 12 18.83 3.25 -0.77
CA ILE A 12 18.48 3.24 0.65
C ILE A 12 19.19 4.37 1.40
N PHE A 13 18.42 5.24 2.06
CA PHE A 13 18.95 6.33 2.88
C PHE A 13 18.29 6.33 4.25
N ARG A 14 19.09 6.34 5.32
CA ARG A 14 18.54 6.45 6.68
C ARG A 14 18.01 7.87 6.90
N ARG A 15 16.72 8.00 7.24
CA ARG A 15 16.10 9.29 7.59
C ARG A 15 16.29 9.59 9.08
N ARG A 16 16.00 8.61 9.93
CA ARG A 16 16.14 8.67 11.39
C ARG A 16 16.32 7.25 11.95
N PRO A 17 16.64 7.05 13.24
CA PRO A 17 16.67 5.70 13.81
C PRO A 17 15.33 4.99 13.60
N GLY A 18 15.39 3.77 13.03
CA GLY A 18 14.21 2.97 12.72
C GLY A 18 13.49 3.31 11.41
N SER A 19 13.84 4.40 10.71
CA SER A 19 13.11 4.84 9.51
C SER A 19 14.04 5.21 8.35
N TYR A 20 13.72 4.70 7.17
CA TYR A 20 14.56 4.72 5.98
C TYR A 20 13.75 5.14 4.76
N GLN A 21 14.41 5.84 3.85
CA GLN A 21 13.87 6.06 2.51
C GLN A 21 14.41 4.97 1.59
N LEU A 22 13.52 4.15 1.06
CA LEU A 22 13.78 3.12 0.07
C LEU A 22 13.08 3.48 -1.24
N ASP A 23 13.83 3.70 -2.32
CA ASP A 23 13.30 3.94 -3.67
C ASP A 23 12.21 5.02 -3.72
N GLY A 24 12.41 6.08 -2.93
CA GLY A 24 11.49 7.20 -2.82
C GLY A 24 10.36 7.04 -1.79
N ARG A 25 10.16 5.85 -1.22
CA ARG A 25 9.16 5.58 -0.17
C ARG A 25 9.79 5.61 1.22
N GLU A 26 9.08 6.12 2.21
CA GLU A 26 9.50 6.02 3.62
C GLU A 26 8.99 4.70 4.19
N VAL A 27 9.91 3.93 4.77
CA VAL A 27 9.64 2.63 5.40
C VAL A 27 10.27 2.60 6.79
N ASP A 28 9.60 1.94 7.72
CA ASP A 28 10.15 1.68 9.04
C ASP A 28 10.78 0.29 9.08
N ILE A 29 11.91 0.16 9.79
CA ILE A 29 12.64 -1.09 9.94
C ILE A 29 12.77 -1.39 11.42
N GLU A 30 12.22 -2.53 11.82
CA GLU A 30 12.21 -3.02 13.20
C GLU A 30 12.97 -4.34 13.33
N TRP A 31 13.45 -4.60 14.55
CA TRP A 31 14.04 -5.89 14.90
C TRP A 31 12.99 -6.74 15.61
N GLU A 32 12.67 -7.90 15.03
CA GLU A 32 11.77 -8.87 15.64
C GLU A 32 12.58 -9.93 16.38
N TYR A 33 12.31 -10.09 17.67
CA TYR A 33 12.93 -11.12 18.48
C TYR A 33 12.26 -12.47 18.21
N SER A 34 13.07 -13.52 18.10
CA SER A 34 12.53 -14.89 18.02
C SER A 34 11.81 -15.24 19.32
N ALA A 35 10.72 -16.01 19.22
CA ALA A 35 10.02 -16.55 20.37
C ALA A 35 10.89 -17.54 21.18
N ASP A 36 11.88 -18.17 20.52
CA ASP A 36 12.83 -19.06 21.16
C ASP A 36 13.99 -18.26 21.77
N PRO A 37 14.39 -18.51 23.04
CA PRO A 37 15.52 -17.83 23.68
C PRO A 37 16.87 -18.03 22.96
N SER A 38 16.99 -19.08 22.15
CA SER A 38 18.14 -19.41 21.32
C SER A 38 18.00 -18.98 19.86
N GLY A 39 16.82 -18.47 19.48
CA GLY A 39 16.53 -18.04 18.11
C GLY A 39 17.18 -16.70 17.79
N ARG A 40 17.69 -16.57 16.56
CA ARG A 40 18.15 -15.28 16.05
C ARG A 40 16.93 -14.48 15.62
N GLY A 41 16.85 -13.23 16.09
CA GLY A 41 15.87 -12.28 15.55
C GLY A 41 16.16 -11.93 14.10
N TYR A 42 15.21 -11.27 13.46
CA TYR A 42 15.32 -10.85 12.06
C TYR A 42 14.78 -9.42 11.87
N LEU A 43 15.23 -8.77 10.80
CA LEU A 43 14.76 -7.44 10.43
C LEU A 43 13.44 -7.55 9.69
N VAL A 44 12.51 -6.66 10.04
CA VAL A 44 11.19 -6.55 9.44
C VAL A 44 11.00 -5.15 8.91
N VAL A 45 10.50 -5.05 7.68
CA VAL A 45 10.07 -3.80 7.06
C VAL A 45 8.59 -3.59 7.32
N ILE A 46 8.24 -2.36 7.68
CA ILE A 46 6.88 -1.86 7.82
C ILE A 46 6.70 -0.76 6.77
N ASP A 47 5.87 -1.03 5.77
CA ASP A 47 5.52 -0.13 4.67
C ASP A 47 4.00 0.07 4.67
N GLY A 48 3.54 1.06 5.44
CA GLY A 48 2.12 1.28 5.68
C GLY A 48 1.45 0.06 6.36
N PRO A 49 0.43 -0.57 5.75
CA PRO A 49 -0.21 -1.77 6.33
C PRO A 49 0.60 -3.05 6.12
N LEU A 50 1.63 -3.03 5.26
CA LEU A 50 2.47 -4.17 4.96
C LEU A 50 3.55 -4.33 6.03
N ARG A 51 3.70 -5.55 6.53
CA ARG A 51 4.78 -5.97 7.39
C ARG A 51 5.42 -7.22 6.80
N GLN A 52 6.72 -7.19 6.54
CA GLN A 52 7.41 -8.27 5.82
C GLN A 52 8.87 -8.40 6.23
N PRO A 53 9.45 -9.61 6.27
CA PRO A 53 10.90 -9.76 6.47
C PRO A 53 11.70 -8.92 5.47
N PHE A 54 12.74 -8.24 5.96
CA PHE A 54 13.55 -7.31 5.17
C PHE A 54 14.17 -7.96 3.93
N ALA A 55 14.61 -9.22 4.04
CA ALA A 55 15.17 -9.96 2.91
C ALA A 55 14.14 -10.16 1.79
N ASP A 56 12.92 -10.62 2.14
CA ASP A 56 11.86 -10.87 1.17
C ASP A 56 11.37 -9.57 0.50
N TYR A 57 11.33 -8.48 1.27
CA TYR A 57 10.95 -7.14 0.79
C TYR A 57 11.99 -6.59 -0.20
N MET A 58 13.28 -6.74 0.10
CA MET A 58 14.38 -6.32 -0.79
C MET A 58 14.49 -7.16 -2.06
N GLU A 59 13.90 -8.35 -2.09
CA GLU A 59 13.83 -9.18 -3.29
C GLU A 59 12.65 -8.81 -4.21
N ASP A 60 11.78 -7.87 -3.81
CA ASP A 60 10.51 -7.54 -4.47
C ASP A 60 9.57 -8.75 -4.58
N THR A 61 9.59 -9.63 -3.56
CA THR A 61 8.71 -10.80 -3.50
C THR A 61 7.55 -10.56 -2.54
N ASP A 62 6.39 -11.18 -2.76
CA ASP A 62 5.25 -11.15 -1.81
C ASP A 62 5.38 -12.24 -0.71
N LYS A 63 6.56 -12.85 -0.54
CA LYS A 63 6.76 -13.93 0.42
C LYS A 63 6.68 -13.41 1.84
N ASN A 64 5.95 -14.11 2.69
CA ASN A 64 5.80 -13.77 4.11
C ASN A 64 5.24 -12.35 4.37
N ALA A 65 4.61 -11.74 3.37
CA ALA A 65 3.95 -10.45 3.50
C ALA A 65 2.71 -10.59 4.42
N GLN A 66 2.67 -9.81 5.48
CA GLN A 66 1.54 -9.73 6.40
C GLN A 66 0.93 -8.34 6.31
N TYR A 67 -0.34 -8.27 5.94
CA TYR A 67 -1.08 -7.01 5.89
C TYR A 67 -1.90 -6.85 7.16
N GLN A 68 -1.53 -5.91 8.02
CA GLN A 68 -2.31 -5.60 9.21
C GLN A 68 -3.52 -4.75 8.81
N GLY A 69 -4.70 -5.38 8.83
CA GLY A 69 -5.97 -4.80 8.37
C GLY A 69 -6.55 -3.66 9.23
N GLN A 70 -5.84 -3.20 10.25
CA GLN A 70 -6.42 -2.33 11.28
C GLN A 70 -6.70 -0.90 10.78
N ASP A 71 -6.04 -0.46 9.69
CA ASP A 71 -6.23 0.89 9.13
C ASP A 71 -6.71 0.92 7.67
N VAL A 72 -6.84 -0.23 7.00
CA VAL A 72 -7.31 -0.31 5.59
C VAL A 72 -8.80 0.09 5.48
N ASN A 73 -9.54 0.09 6.60
CA ASN A 73 -10.96 0.43 6.67
C ASN A 73 -11.27 1.88 7.08
N LYS A 74 -10.26 2.75 7.25
CA LYS A 74 -10.51 4.18 7.54
C LYS A 74 -10.29 5.03 6.30
N SER A 75 -11.01 4.72 5.22
CA SER A 75 -11.20 5.77 4.20
C SER A 75 -11.86 6.98 4.88
N SER A 76 -11.53 8.20 4.45
CA SER A 76 -12.09 9.44 5.03
C SER A 76 -13.62 9.46 5.06
N LEU A 77 -14.25 8.61 4.23
CA LEU A 77 -15.69 8.39 4.17
C LEU A 77 -16.27 7.75 5.44
N HIS A 78 -15.52 6.90 6.15
CA HIS A 78 -15.96 6.30 7.42
C HIS A 78 -15.95 7.28 8.59
N MET A 79 -15.21 8.38 8.49
CA MET A 79 -15.19 9.47 9.49
C MET A 79 -16.39 10.41 9.37
N ILE A 80 -17.15 10.34 8.28
CA ILE A 80 -18.36 11.16 8.07
C ILE A 80 -19.58 10.36 8.59
N PRO A 81 -20.38 10.90 9.53
CA PRO A 81 -21.64 10.30 9.97
C PRO A 81 -22.53 9.97 8.76
N LYS A 82 -23.23 8.82 8.77
CA LYS A 82 -24.02 8.35 7.60
C LYS A 82 -24.96 9.42 7.05
N ASP A 83 -25.56 10.19 7.95
CA ASP A 83 -26.54 11.25 7.68
C ASP A 83 -25.93 12.48 7.00
N ARG A 84 -24.60 12.61 7.05
CA ARG A 84 -23.82 13.70 6.40
C ARG A 84 -23.02 13.22 5.20
N ARG A 85 -23.12 11.93 4.84
CA ARG A 85 -22.48 11.40 3.63
C ARG A 85 -23.25 11.90 2.43
N ILE A 86 -22.58 12.64 1.56
CA ILE A 86 -23.13 12.99 0.26
C ILE A 86 -23.21 11.70 -0.56
N SER A 87 -24.42 11.17 -0.71
CA SER A 87 -24.74 10.15 -1.70
C SER A 87 -25.51 10.80 -2.84
N PHE A 88 -25.16 10.44 -4.08
CA PHE A 88 -25.96 10.81 -5.22
C PHE A 88 -27.11 9.82 -5.30
N ASN A 89 -28.30 10.24 -4.89
CA ASN A 89 -29.49 9.42 -5.01
C ASN A 89 -29.83 9.31 -6.50
N ASP A 90 -29.93 8.08 -7.00
CA ASP A 90 -30.07 7.76 -8.42
C ASP A 90 -31.49 8.00 -8.98
N THR A 91 -32.27 8.82 -8.29
CA THR A 91 -33.71 8.97 -8.51
C THR A 91 -34.08 9.73 -9.78
N HIS A 92 -33.11 10.41 -10.42
CA HIS A 92 -33.28 11.11 -11.69
C HIS A 92 -32.34 10.59 -12.78
N LYS A 93 -32.07 9.29 -12.80
CA LYS A 93 -31.28 8.69 -13.86
C LYS A 93 -32.04 8.69 -15.18
N VAL A 94 -31.68 9.64 -16.06
CA VAL A 94 -32.00 9.62 -17.51
C VAL A 94 -31.40 8.37 -18.18
N TYR A 95 -30.42 7.73 -17.53
CA TYR A 95 -29.70 6.57 -18.03
C TYR A 95 -29.64 5.46 -16.98
N SER A 96 -29.97 4.24 -17.37
CA SER A 96 -29.69 3.02 -16.61
C SER A 96 -28.19 2.88 -16.30
N ARG A 97 -27.85 2.06 -15.29
CA ARG A 97 -26.46 1.76 -14.92
C ARG A 97 -25.62 1.29 -16.12
N LEU A 98 -26.22 0.49 -17.00
CA LEU A 98 -25.55 -0.06 -18.18
C LEU A 98 -25.27 1.03 -19.23
N GLU A 99 -26.20 1.98 -19.41
CA GLU A 99 -26.02 3.12 -20.32
C GLU A 99 -24.96 4.08 -19.80
N ALA A 100 -24.95 4.36 -18.49
CA ALA A 100 -23.90 5.18 -17.88
C ALA A 100 -22.50 4.58 -18.07
N MET A 101 -22.35 3.25 -18.00
CA MET A 101 -21.08 2.56 -18.27
C MET A 101 -20.65 2.68 -19.74
N LYS A 102 -21.59 2.64 -20.68
CA LYS A 102 -21.29 2.85 -22.11
C LYS A 102 -20.82 4.28 -22.37
N VAL A 103 -21.53 5.27 -21.85
CA VAL A 103 -21.16 6.69 -21.99
C VAL A 103 -19.78 6.95 -21.38
N ALA A 104 -19.51 6.39 -20.19
CA ALA A 104 -18.20 6.52 -19.56
C ALA A 104 -17.06 5.95 -20.42
N LYS A 105 -17.28 4.80 -21.07
CA LYS A 105 -16.30 4.18 -21.98
C LYS A 105 -16.00 5.08 -23.18
N GLU A 106 -17.02 5.67 -23.79
CA GLU A 106 -16.87 6.57 -24.94
C GLU A 106 -16.17 7.89 -24.55
N GLN A 107 -16.53 8.45 -23.39
CA GLN A 107 -15.86 9.65 -22.86
C GLN A 107 -14.38 9.39 -22.57
N ALA A 108 -14.03 8.22 -22.03
CA ALA A 108 -12.64 7.84 -21.80
C ALA A 108 -11.84 7.76 -23.11
N LEU A 109 -12.40 7.09 -24.13
CA LEU A 109 -11.79 7.01 -25.47
C LEU A 109 -11.59 8.37 -26.13
N CYS A 110 -12.52 9.32 -25.91
CA CYS A 110 -12.36 10.68 -26.42
C CYS A 110 -11.26 11.45 -25.69
N ARG A 111 -11.13 11.29 -24.36
CA ARG A 111 -10.07 11.93 -23.58
C ARG A 111 -8.67 11.45 -23.95
N GLU A 112 -8.51 10.17 -24.28
CA GLU A 112 -7.22 9.61 -24.68
C GLU A 112 -6.74 10.12 -26.05
N LYS A 113 -7.65 10.64 -26.88
CA LYS A 113 -7.37 11.14 -28.22
C LYS A 113 -7.19 12.67 -28.31
N ALA A 114 -7.54 13.41 -27.24
CA ALA A 114 -7.45 14.86 -27.15
C ALA A 114 -6.15 15.28 -26.46
#